data_AF-A0A1W2B2N4-F1
#
_entry.id   AF-A0A1W2B2N4-F1
#
_cell.length_a   1.000
_cell.length_b   1.000
_cell.length_c   1.000
_cell.angle_alpha   90.00
_cell.angle_beta   90.00
_cell.angle_gamma   90.00
#
_symmetry.space_group_name_H-M   'P 1'
#
loop_
_entity.id
_entity.type
_entity.pdbx_description
1 polymer ?
#
loop_
_entity_poly.entity_id
_entity_poly.type
_entity_poly.pdbx_seq_one_letter_code
_entity_poly.pdbx_strand_id
1 'polypeptide(L)' 'MDHVLAGALHERVFAILNQLESPETIRLVEAWRTLLRHHEPTESGACKACGPRWRKHMCSVWRIAATYFARD' A
#
# COMPACT_ATOMS: atom_id res chain seq x y z
N MET A 1 -12.06 39.48 5.72
CA MET A 1 -12.82 38.31 6.21
C MET A 1 -12.47 37.08 5.39
N ASP A 2 -12.46 37.19 4.06
CA ASP A 2 -12.11 36.10 3.13
C ASP A 2 -10.70 35.52 3.30
N HIS A 3 -9.69 36.36 3.57
CA HIS A 3 -8.31 35.90 3.77
C HIS A 3 -8.12 35.09 5.07
N VAL A 4 -8.92 35.37 6.11
CA VAL A 4 -8.90 34.61 7.37
C VAL A 4 -9.54 33.23 7.17
N LEU A 5 -10.67 33.17 6.46
CA LEU A 5 -11.32 31.91 6.10
C LEU A 5 -10.44 31.06 5.17
N ALA A 6 -9.79 31.68 4.19
CA ALA A 6 -8.85 31.01 3.31
C ALA A 6 -7.63 30.44 4.06
N GLY A 7 -7.10 31.19 5.04
CA GLY A 7 -6.01 30.73 5.91
C GLY A 7 -6.41 29.52 6.75
N ALA A 8 -7.57 29.57 7.41
CA ALA A 8 -8.07 28.47 8.23
C ALA A 8 -8.35 27.19 7.40
N LEU A 9 -8.89 27.35 6.18
CA LEU A 9 -9.10 26.23 5.25
C LEU A 9 -7.77 25.61 4.83
N HIS A 10 -6.78 26.44 4.48
CA HIS A 10 -5.44 25.98 4.09
C HIS A 10 -4.80 25.16 5.21
N GLU A 11 -4.76 25.66 6.44
CA GLU A 11 -4.21 24.93 7.59
C GLU A 11 -4.92 23.60 7.83
N ARG A 12 -6.25 23.58 7.75
CA ARG A 12 -7.06 22.37 7.94
C ARG A 12 -6.74 21.31 6.88
N VAL A 13 -6.66 21.71 5.62
CA VAL A 13 -6.36 20.80 4.49
C VAL A 13 -4.95 20.22 4.66
N PHE A 14 -3.95 21.06 4.92
CA PHE A 14 -2.57 20.59 5.09
C PHE A 14 -2.40 19.68 6.32
N ALA A 15 -3.13 19.94 7.41
CA ALA A 15 -3.15 19.05 8.56
C ALA A 15 -3.71 17.66 8.20
N ILE A 16 -4.79 17.60 7.40
CA ILE A 16 -5.35 16.34 6.92
C ILE A 16 -4.36 15.61 6.00
N LEU A 17 -3.75 16.32 5.05
CA LEU A 17 -2.74 15.74 4.15
C LEU A 17 -1.56 15.16 4.94
N ASN A 18 -1.04 15.89 5.93
CA ASN A 18 0.05 15.40 6.79
C ASN A 18 -0.36 14.16 7.62
N GLN A 19 -1.63 14.04 8.03
CA GLN A 19 -2.13 12.84 8.70
C GLN A 19 -2.21 11.65 7.75
N LEU A 20 -2.61 11.86 6.50
CA LEU A 20 -2.60 10.81 5.48
C LEU A 20 -1.17 10.36 5.13
N GLU A 21 -0.22 11.30 5.13
CA GLU A 21 1.21 11.08 4.94
C GLU A 21 1.95 10.70 6.23
N SER A 22 1.26 10.20 7.26
CA SER A 22 1.90 9.90 8.54
C SER A 22 3.14 9.01 8.35
N PRO A 23 4.21 9.19 9.15
CA PRO A 23 5.38 8.32 9.09
C PRO A 23 5.05 6.83 9.26
N GLU A 24 3.93 6.52 9.93
CA GLU A 24 3.41 5.17 10.11
C GLU A 24 2.80 4.63 8.83
N THR A 25 1.98 5.41 8.12
CA THR A 25 1.46 5.08 6.79
C THR A 25 2.61 4.84 5.81
N ILE A 26 3.61 5.71 5.80
CA ILE A 26 4.80 5.57 4.94
C ILE A 26 5.55 4.26 5.26
N ARG A 27 5.82 3.98 6.53
CA ARG A 27 6.46 2.72 6.94
C ARG A 27 5.64 1.49 6.54
N LEU A 28 4.32 1.54 6.68
CA LEU A 28 3.43 0.45 6.31
C LEU A 28 3.44 0.20 4.79
N VAL A 29 3.42 1.27 3.98
CA VAL A 29 3.55 1.19 2.52
C VAL A 29 4.90 0.57 2.13
N GLU A 30 6.00 0.99 2.75
CA GLU A 30 7.32 0.41 2.48
C GLU A 30 7.44 -1.06 2.90
N ALA A 31 6.81 -1.44 4.01
CA ALA A 31 6.73 -2.83 4.45
C ALA A 31 5.99 -3.69 3.41
N TRP A 32 4.83 -3.23 2.92
CA TRP A 32 4.08 -3.93 1.88
C TRP A 32 4.84 -4.01 0.56
N ARG A 33 5.48 -2.92 0.12
CA ARG A 33 6.33 -2.92 -1.09
C ARG A 33 7.45 -3.96 -0.97
N THR A 34 8.11 -4.02 0.18
CA THR A 34 9.19 -4.98 0.43
C THR A 34 8.68 -6.41 0.44
N LEU A 35 7.55 -6.66 1.11
CA LEU A 35 6.91 -7.98 1.15
C LEU A 35 6.49 -8.46 -0.24
N LEU A 36 5.86 -7.59 -1.04
CA LEU A 36 5.40 -7.93 -2.40
C LEU A 36 6.58 -8.21 -3.34
N ARG A 37 7.67 -7.43 -3.25
CA ARG A 37 8.92 -7.71 -3.98
C ARG A 37 9.51 -9.07 -3.60
N HIS A 38 9.53 -9.40 -2.31
CA HIS A 38 10.02 -10.71 -1.87
C HIS A 38 9.16 -11.86 -2.42
N HIS A 39 7.86 -11.65 -2.55
CA HIS A 39 6.90 -12.61 -3.10
C HIS A 39 6.67 -12.49 -4.61
N GLU A 40 7.56 -11.85 -5.36
CA GLU A 40 7.38 -11.59 -6.79
C GLU A 40 7.01 -12.88 -7.56
N PRO A 41 5.98 -12.83 -8.41
CA PRO A 41 5.63 -13.95 -9.29
C PRO A 41 6.73 -14.21 -10.33
N THR A 42 6.95 -15.48 -10.65
CA THR A 42 7.66 -15.90 -11.86
C THR A 42 6.79 -15.69 -13.10
N GLU A 43 7.37 -15.84 -14.30
CA GLU A 43 6.63 -15.84 -15.57
C GLU A 43 5.48 -16.86 -15.60
N SER A 44 5.62 -17.98 -14.89
CA SER A 44 4.58 -19.01 -14.76
C SER A 44 3.48 -18.70 -13.73
N GLY A 45 3.56 -17.55 -13.04
CA GLY A 45 2.64 -17.16 -11.96
C GLY A 45 2.97 -17.75 -10.58
N ALA A 46 3.96 -18.64 -10.48
CA ALA A 46 4.44 -19.19 -9.21
C ALA A 46 5.13 -18.11 -8.35
N CYS A 47 4.98 -18.15 -7.02
CA CYS A 47 5.70 -17.23 -6.11
C CYS A 47 7.14 -17.71 -5.85
N LYS A 48 8.13 -16.83 -6.05
CA LYS A 48 9.56 -17.14 -5.84
C LYS A 48 9.89 -17.53 -4.38
N ALA A 49 9.29 -16.85 -3.40
CA ALA A 49 9.58 -17.07 -1.98
C ALA A 49 8.88 -18.29 -1.36
N CYS A 50 7.72 -18.71 -1.87
CA CYS A 50 6.95 -19.81 -1.27
C CYS A 50 7.50 -21.21 -1.63
N GLY A 51 8.33 -21.30 -2.67
CA GLY A 51 8.92 -22.55 -3.13
C GLY A 51 8.00 -23.40 -4.03
N PRO A 52 8.50 -24.56 -4.49
CA PRO A 52 7.94 -25.31 -5.62
C PRO A 52 6.55 -25.92 -5.37
N ARG A 53 6.09 -26.00 -4.12
CA ARG A 53 4.77 -26.51 -3.74
C ARG A 53 3.62 -25.59 -4.17
N TRP A 54 3.90 -24.32 -4.44
CA TRP A 54 2.88 -23.29 -4.72
C TRP A 54 2.86 -22.82 -6.18
N ARG A 55 3.42 -23.61 -7.10
CA ARG A 55 3.58 -23.21 -8.51
C ARG A 55 2.28 -23.03 -9.30
N LYS A 56 1.14 -23.53 -8.79
CA LYS A 56 -0.14 -23.53 -9.52
C LYS A 56 -1.15 -22.49 -9.03
N HIS A 57 -0.86 -21.78 -7.95
CA HIS A 57 -1.80 -20.85 -7.33
C HIS A 57 -1.11 -19.60 -6.81
N MET A 58 -1.81 -18.47 -6.86
CA MET A 58 -1.38 -17.23 -6.24
C MET A 58 -1.22 -17.41 -4.72
N CYS A 59 -0.07 -17.00 -4.18
CA CYS A 59 0.21 -17.17 -2.76
C CYS A 59 -0.72 -16.31 -1.88
N SER A 60 -0.77 -16.61 -0.58
CA SER A 60 -1.63 -15.87 0.36
C SER A 60 -1.33 -14.38 0.39
N VAL A 61 -0.06 -13.97 0.30
CA VAL A 61 0.34 -12.55 0.30
C VAL A 61 -0.32 -11.80 -0.86
N TRP A 62 -0.21 -12.31 -2.08
CA TRP A 62 -0.83 -11.68 -3.25
C TRP A 62 -2.36 -11.77 -3.24
N ARG A 63 -2.94 -12.83 -2.67
CA ARG A 63 -4.40 -12.90 -2.45
C ARG A 63 -4.90 -11.82 -1.48
N ILE A 64 -4.18 -11.58 -0.40
CA ILE A 64 -4.49 -10.50 0.55
C ILE A 64 -4.32 -9.15 -0.15
N ALA A 65 -3.20 -8.94 -0.84
CA ALA A 65 -2.97 -7.69 -1.58
C ALA A 65 -4.09 -7.41 -2.59
N ALA A 66 -4.49 -8.40 -3.39
CA ALA A 66 -5.61 -8.24 -4.32
C ALA A 66 -6.93 -7.92 -3.61
N THR A 67 -7.17 -8.49 -2.42
CA THR A 67 -8.39 -8.24 -1.64
C THR A 67 -8.47 -6.82 -1.11
N TYR A 68 -7.34 -6.23 -0.70
CA TYR A 68 -7.34 -4.92 -0.02
C TYR A 68 -6.86 -3.75 -0.88
N PHE A 69 -6.09 -3.99 -1.94
CA PHE A 69 -5.56 -2.94 -2.81
C PHE A 69 -6.20 -2.87 -4.19
N ALA A 70 -6.90 -3.92 -4.64
CA ALA A 70 -7.56 -3.95 -5.95
C ALA A 70 -9.10 -3.92 -5.84
N ARG A 71 -9.63 -3.60 -4.66
CA ARG A 71 -11.05 -3.29 -4.49
C ARG A 71 -11.23 -1.78 -4.60
N ASP A 72 -11.97 -1.37 -5.62
CA ASP A 72 -12.59 -0.05 -5.74
C ASP A 72 -13.65 0.16 -4.63
#